data_AF-A0A2G9S5Y3-F1
#
_entry.id   AF-A0A2G9S5Y3-F1
#
_cell.length_a   1.000
_cell.length_b   1.000
_cell.length_c   1.000
_cell.angle_alpha   90.00
_cell.angle_beta   90.00
_cell.angle_gamma   90.00
#
_symmetry.space_group_name_H-M   'P 1'
#
loop_
_entity.id
_entity.type
_entity.pdbx_description
1 polymer ?
#
loop_
_entity_poly.entity_id
_entity_poly.type
_entity_poly.pdbx_seq_one_letter_code
_entity_poly.pdbx_strand_id
1 'polypeptide(L)'
;MFDASESENVVPDVHNKLKALFDKLKTASDSELKIGNGLFTQLNFPILKSYLESAQTLYQANLKSVDFGKDKTREYINTWVEAETNGKIKNLFAPNSLDKNTSMILVNAIYFKGKWIKTFKKDNTNNALFHVNENVKIPVPMMSQTERFNYGFVEEMDAQFIELPYENDDFSMFIFLPNKISGLQKITLELLMKSTDSKNMQKTKLEIHIPRFKIEESYDLTSHLKNMGMLDAFSQKANLSGISDVGLFVSKVIHKAFIEVNEEGTEASAATGVVIQPKSATRQFIVNHPFLCLIKHNATNTILFCLKFCSPSL
;
A
#
# COMPACT_ATOMS: atom_id res chain seq x y z
N MET A 1 -12.45 -38.47 -0.29
CA MET A 1 -11.49 -38.91 -1.32
C MET A 1 -11.23 -37.67 -2.15
N PHE A 2 -10.16 -36.94 -1.83
CA PHE A 2 -9.79 -35.73 -2.55
C PHE A 2 -9.20 -36.18 -3.87
N ASP A 3 -9.83 -35.78 -4.96
CA ASP A 3 -9.36 -36.06 -6.31
C ASP A 3 -8.09 -35.22 -6.54
N ALA A 4 -6.97 -35.91 -6.72
CA ALA A 4 -5.64 -35.32 -6.79
C ALA A 4 -5.20 -35.02 -8.23
N SER A 5 -6.15 -34.81 -9.15
CA SER A 5 -5.87 -34.59 -10.57
C SER A 5 -6.05 -33.15 -11.07
N GLU A 6 -6.38 -32.18 -10.22
CA GLU A 6 -6.52 -30.76 -10.64
C GLU A 6 -5.25 -29.90 -10.46
N SER A 7 -4.14 -30.44 -9.95
CA SER A 7 -3.03 -29.59 -9.49
C SER A 7 -1.99 -29.18 -10.55
N GLU A 8 -2.09 -29.61 -11.82
CA GLU A 8 -1.02 -29.36 -12.81
C GLU A 8 -1.27 -28.19 -13.79
N ASN A 9 -2.49 -27.63 -13.87
CA ASN A 9 -2.82 -26.53 -14.80
C ASN A 9 -3.04 -25.15 -14.16
N VAL A 10 -2.86 -25.01 -12.84
CA VAL A 10 -3.17 -23.77 -12.09
C VAL A 10 -2.08 -22.70 -12.23
N VAL A 11 -0.82 -23.09 -12.43
CA VAL A 11 0.35 -22.20 -12.38
C VAL A 11 0.41 -21.18 -13.55
N PRO A 12 0.19 -21.57 -14.83
CA PRO A 12 0.21 -20.62 -15.95
C PRO A 12 -0.91 -19.57 -15.88
N ASP A 13 -2.05 -19.94 -15.30
CA ASP A 13 -3.24 -19.09 -15.22
C ASP A 13 -3.09 -17.95 -14.19
N VAL A 14 -2.51 -18.24 -13.02
CA VAL A 14 -2.33 -17.22 -11.96
C VAL A 14 -1.40 -16.09 -12.41
N HIS A 15 -0.30 -16.41 -13.11
CA HIS A 15 0.67 -15.41 -13.54
C HIS A 15 0.11 -14.50 -14.64
N ASN A 16 -0.65 -15.06 -15.58
CA ASN A 16 -1.34 -14.29 -16.61
C ASN A 16 -2.43 -13.39 -16.02
N LYS A 17 -3.19 -13.88 -15.02
CA LYS A 17 -4.16 -13.07 -14.28
C LYS A 17 -3.49 -11.92 -13.54
N LEU A 18 -2.34 -12.15 -12.90
CA LEU A 18 -1.60 -11.08 -12.21
C LEU A 18 -1.02 -10.06 -13.18
N LYS A 19 -0.48 -10.52 -14.32
CA LYS A 19 -0.04 -9.62 -15.40
C LYS A 19 -1.19 -8.74 -15.87
N ALA A 20 -2.34 -9.33 -16.17
CA ALA A 20 -3.53 -8.60 -16.59
C ALA A 20 -4.02 -7.61 -15.52
N LEU A 21 -3.88 -7.95 -14.23
CA LEU A 21 -4.17 -7.03 -13.13
C LEU A 21 -3.19 -5.86 -13.13
N PHE A 22 -1.88 -6.10 -13.20
CA PHE A 22 -0.88 -5.02 -13.24
C PHE A 22 -1.05 -4.10 -14.44
N ASP A 23 -1.34 -4.67 -15.61
CA ASP A 23 -1.61 -3.89 -16.82
C ASP A 23 -2.83 -2.97 -16.60
N LYS A 24 -3.92 -3.48 -16.02
CA LYS A 24 -5.11 -2.67 -15.67
C LYS A 24 -4.82 -1.58 -14.64
N LEU A 25 -4.04 -1.90 -13.60
CA LEU A 25 -3.67 -0.95 -12.55
C LEU A 25 -2.83 0.21 -13.08
N LYS A 26 -2.01 -0.02 -14.12
CA LYS A 26 -1.16 1.01 -14.74
C LYS A 26 -1.88 1.87 -15.76
N THR A 27 -3.01 1.42 -16.30
CA THR A 27 -3.79 2.15 -17.31
C THR A 27 -4.80 3.14 -16.73
N ALA A 28 -5.00 3.16 -15.41
CA ALA A 28 -5.87 4.12 -14.74
C ALA A 28 -5.29 5.56 -14.87
N SER A 29 -6.07 6.48 -15.44
CA SER A 29 -5.57 7.79 -15.92
C SER A 29 -5.53 8.86 -14.83
N ASP A 30 -4.56 9.78 -14.94
CA ASP A 30 -4.21 10.93 -14.07
C ASP A 30 -3.78 10.64 -12.62
N SER A 31 -4.08 9.47 -12.06
CA SER A 31 -3.39 8.96 -10.86
C SER A 31 -2.06 8.30 -11.23
N GLU A 32 -1.00 8.57 -10.48
CA GLU A 32 0.30 7.96 -10.67
C GLU A 32 0.48 6.81 -9.67
N LEU A 33 0.24 5.58 -10.13
CA LEU A 33 0.60 4.36 -9.43
C LEU A 33 1.90 3.80 -10.01
N LYS A 34 2.93 3.74 -9.19
CA LYS A 34 4.22 3.10 -9.53
C LYS A 34 4.44 1.90 -8.64
N ILE A 35 4.73 0.77 -9.29
CA ILE A 35 5.04 -0.50 -8.64
C ILE A 35 6.37 -0.97 -9.21
N GLY A 36 7.40 -0.94 -8.37
CA GLY A 36 8.73 -1.45 -8.66
C GLY A 36 8.93 -2.81 -8.01
N ASN A 37 9.16 -3.85 -8.83
CA ASN A 37 9.49 -5.19 -8.37
C ASN A 37 10.93 -5.53 -8.74
N GLY A 38 11.73 -5.96 -7.77
CA GLY A 38 13.15 -6.23 -7.94
C GLY A 38 13.53 -7.60 -7.38
N LEU A 39 14.33 -8.34 -8.13
CA LEU A 39 14.95 -9.59 -7.67
C LEU A 39 16.44 -9.52 -7.97
N PHE A 40 17.24 -9.52 -6.91
CA PHE A 40 18.69 -9.42 -7.04
C PHE A 40 19.33 -10.66 -6.43
N THR A 41 20.21 -11.34 -7.17
CA THR A 41 20.98 -12.49 -6.69
C THR A 41 22.46 -12.13 -6.54
N GLN A 42 23.19 -12.85 -5.69
CA GLN A 42 24.65 -12.74 -5.64
C GLN A 42 25.26 -13.26 -6.94
N LEU A 43 26.44 -12.75 -7.34
CA LEU A 43 27.12 -13.12 -8.60
C LEU A 43 27.32 -14.64 -8.80
N ASN A 44 27.49 -15.40 -7.72
CA ASN A 44 27.66 -16.85 -7.77
C ASN A 44 26.35 -17.63 -7.93
N PHE A 45 25.20 -16.95 -7.98
CA PHE A 45 23.88 -17.53 -8.27
C PHE A 45 23.32 -16.89 -9.55
N PRO A 46 23.80 -17.29 -10.73
CA PRO A 46 23.32 -16.76 -11.99
C PRO A 46 21.84 -17.09 -12.19
N ILE A 47 21.08 -16.11 -12.69
CA ILE A 47 19.65 -16.27 -12.97
C ILE A 47 19.49 -16.95 -14.33
N LEU A 48 18.65 -17.98 -14.40
CA LEU A 48 18.30 -18.66 -15.63
C LEU A 48 17.62 -17.69 -16.60
N LYS A 49 18.02 -17.77 -17.88
CA LYS A 49 17.49 -16.90 -18.94
C LYS A 49 15.96 -17.02 -19.07
N SER A 50 15.44 -18.26 -19.02
CA SER A 50 14.00 -18.53 -19.09
C SER A 50 13.23 -17.87 -17.94
N TYR A 51 13.80 -17.87 -16.73
CA TYR A 51 13.22 -17.21 -15.57
C TYR A 51 13.23 -15.69 -15.73
N LEU A 52 14.35 -15.12 -16.18
CA LEU A 52 14.49 -13.69 -16.41
C LEU A 52 13.45 -13.20 -17.43
N GLU A 53 13.32 -13.88 -18.57
CA GLU A 53 12.34 -13.53 -19.62
C GLU A 53 10.90 -13.63 -19.10
N SER A 54 10.57 -14.70 -18.37
CA SER A 54 9.26 -14.88 -17.76
C SER A 54 8.96 -13.79 -16.74
N ALA A 55 9.92 -13.48 -15.87
CA ALA A 55 9.72 -12.52 -14.79
C ALA A 55 9.60 -11.08 -15.30
N GLN A 56 10.36 -10.71 -16.34
CA GLN A 56 10.21 -9.43 -17.03
C GLN A 56 8.87 -9.33 -17.74
N THR A 57 8.43 -10.38 -18.43
CA THR A 57 7.17 -10.38 -19.20
C THR A 57 5.94 -10.34 -18.29
N LEU A 58 5.95 -11.12 -17.21
CA LEU A 58 4.77 -11.32 -16.35
C LEU A 58 4.67 -10.29 -15.22
N TYR A 59 5.79 -9.83 -14.67
CA TYR A 59 5.81 -8.96 -13.49
C TYR A 59 6.50 -7.62 -13.72
N GLN A 60 7.09 -7.41 -14.91
CA GLN A 60 7.90 -6.23 -15.23
C GLN A 60 8.99 -6.01 -14.18
N ALA A 61 9.52 -7.11 -13.64
CA ALA A 61 10.50 -7.08 -12.56
C ALA A 61 11.88 -6.72 -13.09
N ASN A 62 12.64 -5.97 -12.29
CA ASN A 62 14.06 -5.74 -12.50
C ASN A 62 14.86 -6.90 -11.88
N LEU A 63 15.48 -7.72 -12.73
CA LEU A 63 16.27 -8.87 -12.28
C LEU A 63 17.75 -8.67 -12.61
N LYS A 64 18.62 -8.89 -11.62
CA LYS A 64 20.07 -8.77 -11.86
C LYS A 64 20.90 -9.57 -10.84
N SER A 65 21.92 -10.26 -11.33
CA SER A 65 22.98 -10.80 -10.48
C SER A 65 24.01 -9.70 -10.18
N VAL A 66 24.29 -9.47 -8.90
CA VAL A 66 25.07 -8.34 -8.37
C VAL A 66 26.03 -8.79 -7.28
N ASP A 67 27.05 -7.98 -6.97
CA ASP A 67 28.02 -8.26 -5.91
C ASP A 67 27.56 -7.60 -4.59
N PHE A 68 26.84 -8.31 -3.74
CA PHE A 68 26.36 -7.73 -2.47
C PHE A 68 27.47 -7.35 -1.49
N GLY A 69 28.71 -7.82 -1.71
CA GLY A 69 29.87 -7.40 -0.92
C GLY A 69 30.39 -6.00 -1.25
N LYS A 70 29.88 -5.36 -2.31
CA LYS A 70 30.27 -4.01 -2.74
C LYS A 70 29.18 -3.00 -2.44
N ASP A 71 29.55 -1.88 -1.82
CA ASP A 71 28.60 -0.81 -1.50
C ASP A 71 27.93 -0.21 -2.75
N LYS A 72 28.61 -0.21 -3.90
CA LYS A 72 28.02 0.19 -5.19
C LYS A 72 26.74 -0.59 -5.56
N THR A 73 26.62 -1.85 -5.12
CA THR A 73 25.41 -2.65 -5.34
C THR A 73 24.24 -2.11 -4.52
N ARG A 74 24.50 -1.78 -3.25
CA ARG A 74 23.53 -1.13 -2.35
C ARG A 74 23.07 0.20 -2.95
N GLU A 75 24.00 1.03 -3.41
CA GLU A 75 23.70 2.32 -4.05
C GLU A 75 22.84 2.13 -5.31
N TYR A 76 23.21 1.19 -6.19
CA TYR A 76 22.44 0.88 -7.38
C TYR A 76 20.98 0.51 -7.06
N ILE A 77 20.76 -0.38 -6.08
CA ILE A 77 19.40 -0.79 -5.70
C ILE A 77 18.63 0.38 -5.09
N ASN A 78 19.28 1.19 -4.24
CA ASN A 78 18.67 2.39 -3.67
C ASN A 78 18.26 3.40 -4.75
N THR A 79 19.12 3.67 -5.73
CA THR A 79 18.82 4.58 -6.85
C THR A 79 17.70 4.06 -7.72
N TRP A 80 17.66 2.75 -8.00
CA TRP A 80 16.56 2.15 -8.75
C TRP A 80 15.23 2.33 -7.99
N VAL A 81 15.18 2.01 -6.70
CA VAL A 81 13.97 2.19 -5.88
C VAL A 81 13.57 3.67 -5.78
N GLU A 82 14.53 4.57 -5.65
CA GLU A 82 14.27 6.01 -5.64
C GLU A 82 13.60 6.47 -6.94
N ALA A 83 14.05 5.96 -8.09
CA ALA A 83 13.43 6.24 -9.38
C ALA A 83 12.01 5.66 -9.50
N GLU A 84 11.78 4.43 -9.04
CA GLU A 84 10.45 3.79 -9.02
C GLU A 84 9.45 4.48 -8.08
N THR A 85 9.91 5.42 -7.26
CA THR A 85 9.11 6.07 -6.20
C THR A 85 9.19 7.59 -6.25
N ASN A 86 9.58 8.16 -7.40
CA ASN A 86 9.68 9.62 -7.60
C ASN A 86 10.53 10.35 -6.55
N GLY A 87 11.61 9.72 -6.10
CA GLY A 87 12.48 10.33 -5.10
C GLY A 87 11.95 10.24 -3.67
N LYS A 88 10.81 9.57 -3.43
CA LYS A 88 10.20 9.51 -2.09
C LYS A 88 10.83 8.46 -1.22
N ILE A 89 11.18 7.32 -1.79
CA ILE A 89 11.84 6.26 -1.05
C ILE A 89 13.34 6.34 -1.33
N LYS A 90 14.07 6.91 -0.37
CA LYS A 90 15.53 6.97 -0.39
C LYS A 90 16.13 5.94 0.54
N ASN A 91 17.38 5.57 0.26
CA ASN A 91 18.22 4.76 1.14
C ASN A 91 17.52 3.49 1.66
N LEU A 92 16.90 2.71 0.77
CA LEU A 92 16.21 1.47 1.13
C LEU A 92 17.09 0.55 1.99
N PHE A 93 18.35 0.41 1.60
CA PHE A 93 19.38 -0.29 2.33
C PHE A 93 20.35 0.69 2.97
N ALA A 94 20.48 0.59 4.30
CA ALA A 94 21.50 1.28 5.08
C ALA A 94 22.90 0.73 4.77
N PRO A 95 23.98 1.51 5.01
CA PRO A 95 25.34 1.00 4.90
C PRO A 95 25.53 -0.31 5.69
N ASN A 96 26.28 -1.26 5.12
CA ASN A 96 26.56 -2.57 5.71
C ASN A 96 25.33 -3.49 5.94
N SER A 97 24.16 -3.16 5.38
CA SER A 97 22.96 -4.03 5.48
C SER A 97 22.95 -5.20 4.48
N LEU A 98 23.85 -5.19 3.50
CA LEU A 98 24.08 -6.24 2.51
C LEU A 98 25.54 -6.66 2.57
N ASP A 99 25.79 -7.96 2.41
CA ASP A 99 27.13 -8.54 2.49
C ASP A 99 27.32 -9.72 1.52
N LYS A 100 28.50 -10.33 1.52
CA LYS A 100 28.82 -11.48 0.66
C LYS A 100 27.99 -12.73 0.97
N ASN A 101 27.39 -12.83 2.16
CA ASN A 101 26.56 -13.97 2.57
C ASN A 101 25.11 -13.82 2.09
N THR A 102 24.73 -12.61 1.67
CA THR A 102 23.44 -12.36 1.05
C THR A 102 23.37 -13.11 -0.28
N SER A 103 22.37 -13.98 -0.43
CA SER A 103 22.22 -14.86 -1.59
C SER A 103 21.21 -14.30 -2.59
N MET A 104 20.02 -13.92 -2.12
CA MET A 104 18.99 -13.27 -2.93
C MET A 104 18.17 -12.30 -2.09
N ILE A 105 17.82 -11.15 -2.66
CA ILE A 105 16.86 -10.22 -2.08
C ILE A 105 15.70 -9.98 -3.04
N LEU A 106 14.50 -9.87 -2.47
CA LEU A 106 13.31 -9.41 -3.16
C LEU A 106 12.99 -8.01 -2.65
N VAL A 107 12.75 -7.09 -3.57
CA VAL A 107 12.41 -5.70 -3.27
C VAL A 107 11.09 -5.38 -3.94
N ASN A 108 10.11 -4.96 -3.17
CA ASN A 108 8.86 -4.40 -3.68
C ASN A 108 8.73 -2.97 -3.15
N ALA A 109 8.58 -2.03 -4.08
CA ALA A 109 8.34 -0.63 -3.80
C ALA A 109 7.04 -0.21 -4.46
N ILE A 110 6.16 0.45 -3.69
CA ILE A 110 4.90 0.97 -4.21
C ILE A 110 4.76 2.45 -3.82
N TYR A 111 4.41 3.25 -4.81
CA TYR A 111 4.12 4.67 -4.68
C TYR A 111 2.78 4.96 -5.35
N PHE A 112 1.94 5.73 -4.68
CA PHE A 112 0.66 6.14 -5.19
C PHE A 112 0.45 7.64 -4.99
N LYS A 113 0.02 8.30 -6.06
CA LYS A 113 -0.42 9.68 -6.09
C LYS A 113 -1.76 9.74 -6.84
N GLY A 114 -2.75 10.41 -6.27
CA GLY A 114 -4.06 10.56 -6.89
C GLY A 114 -4.74 11.81 -6.36
N LYS A 115 -5.55 12.48 -7.15
CA LYS A 115 -6.26 13.71 -6.72
C LYS A 115 -7.68 13.37 -6.28
N TRP A 116 -8.22 13.98 -5.22
CA TRP A 116 -9.61 13.79 -4.81
C TRP A 116 -10.56 14.31 -5.89
N ILE A 117 -11.69 13.62 -6.13
CA ILE A 117 -12.81 14.21 -6.89
C ILE A 117 -13.31 15.48 -6.18
N LYS A 118 -13.35 15.44 -4.84
CA LYS A 118 -13.82 16.53 -3.98
C LYS A 118 -12.68 16.98 -3.08
N THR A 119 -11.92 17.96 -3.55
CA THR A 119 -10.78 18.52 -2.83
C THR A 119 -11.21 19.29 -1.57
N PHE A 120 -10.36 19.26 -0.56
CA PHE A 120 -10.47 20.13 0.60
C PHE A 120 -9.91 21.52 0.26
N LYS A 121 -10.41 22.55 0.94
CA LYS A 121 -9.85 23.90 0.81
C LYS A 121 -8.78 24.08 1.86
N LYS A 122 -7.58 24.51 1.45
CA LYS A 122 -6.44 24.71 2.38
C LYS A 122 -6.79 25.67 3.52
N ASP A 123 -7.61 26.68 3.26
CA ASP A 123 -8.09 27.64 4.27
C ASP A 123 -8.99 27.01 5.34
N ASN A 124 -9.57 25.83 5.06
CA ASN A 124 -10.38 25.08 6.02
C ASN A 124 -9.55 24.10 6.86
N THR A 125 -8.24 24.02 6.63
CA THR A 125 -7.33 23.17 7.41
C THR A 125 -6.83 23.92 8.63
N ASN A 126 -7.16 23.40 9.81
CA ASN A 126 -6.80 24.00 11.08
C ASN A 126 -6.17 22.95 12.00
N ASN A 127 -5.37 23.37 12.97
CA ASN A 127 -4.86 22.45 13.98
C ASN A 127 -6.01 21.94 14.86
N ALA A 128 -6.14 20.62 14.99
CA ALA A 128 -7.08 19.97 15.89
C ALA A 128 -6.38 18.86 16.70
N LEU A 129 -6.98 18.46 17.82
CA LEU A 129 -6.42 17.39 18.65
C LEU A 129 -6.70 16.02 18.03
N PHE A 130 -5.65 15.22 17.84
CA PHE A 130 -5.71 13.80 17.54
C PHE A 130 -5.39 13.00 18.80
N HIS A 131 -6.26 12.06 19.15
CA HIS A 131 -6.12 11.16 20.28
C HIS A 131 -5.27 9.96 19.84
N VAL A 132 -4.00 9.91 20.21
CA VAL A 132 -3.13 8.77 19.93
C VAL A 132 -3.58 7.54 20.73
N ASN A 133 -4.02 7.78 21.97
CA ASN A 133 -4.68 6.82 22.85
C ASN A 133 -5.60 7.57 23.83
N GLU A 134 -6.13 6.88 24.85
CA GLU A 134 -7.04 7.48 25.83
C GLU A 134 -6.43 8.65 26.61
N ASN A 135 -5.09 8.67 26.75
CA ASN A 135 -4.36 9.61 27.60
C ASN A 135 -3.56 10.66 26.81
N VAL A 136 -3.15 10.33 25.59
CA VAL A 136 -2.24 11.16 24.78
C VAL A 136 -2.99 11.82 23.63
N LYS A 137 -2.92 13.15 23.57
CA LYS A 137 -3.45 13.96 22.47
C LYS A 137 -2.34 14.84 21.89
N ILE A 138 -2.29 14.94 20.57
CA ILE A 138 -1.33 15.80 19.87
C ILE A 138 -2.06 16.68 18.85
N PRO A 139 -1.61 17.92 18.62
CA PRO A 139 -2.17 18.76 17.56
C PRO A 139 -1.75 18.23 16.19
N VAL A 140 -2.69 18.20 15.24
CA VAL A 140 -2.46 17.77 13.87
C VAL A 140 -3.16 18.73 12.90
N PRO A 141 -2.64 18.96 11.69
CA PRO A 141 -3.37 19.66 10.64
C PRO A 141 -4.58 18.84 10.24
N MET A 142 -5.78 19.33 10.54
CA MET A 142 -7.05 18.66 10.29
C MET A 142 -7.77 19.38 9.14
N MET A 143 -7.90 18.68 8.02
CA MET A 143 -8.60 19.16 6.83
C MET A 143 -10.10 18.98 7.04
N SER A 144 -10.92 19.92 6.54
CA SER A 144 -12.37 19.83 6.68
C SER A 144 -13.13 20.23 5.42
N GLN A 145 -14.23 19.53 5.15
CA GLN A 145 -15.19 19.89 4.12
C GLN A 145 -16.57 19.34 4.45
N THR A 146 -17.61 19.86 3.80
CA THR A 146 -18.97 19.32 3.87
C THR A 146 -19.42 18.95 2.48
N GLU A 147 -19.67 17.66 2.25
CA GLU A 147 -20.18 17.16 0.96
C GLU A 147 -20.96 15.86 1.11
N ARG A 148 -21.48 15.32 0.01
CA ARG A 148 -22.06 13.97 -0.03
C ARG A 148 -21.01 12.91 -0.31
N PHE A 149 -20.85 11.96 0.61
CA PHE A 149 -19.95 10.81 0.48
C PHE A 149 -20.70 9.50 0.62
N ASN A 150 -20.18 8.42 0.05
CA ASN A 150 -20.63 7.08 0.41
C ASN A 150 -20.17 6.81 1.84
N TYR A 151 -21.11 6.40 2.68
CA TYR A 151 -20.93 6.22 4.11
C TYR A 151 -21.62 4.94 4.56
N GLY A 152 -21.02 4.25 5.51
CA GLY A 152 -21.60 3.05 6.11
C GLY A 152 -21.13 2.80 7.53
N PHE A 153 -21.65 1.72 8.11
CA PHE A 153 -21.27 1.22 9.42
C PHE A 153 -21.00 -0.28 9.31
N VAL A 154 -19.95 -0.75 9.99
CA VAL A 154 -19.56 -2.15 10.06
C VAL A 154 -19.74 -2.60 11.50
N GLU A 155 -20.80 -3.35 11.77
CA GLU A 155 -21.15 -3.80 13.11
C GLU A 155 -20.04 -4.66 13.73
N GLU A 156 -19.44 -5.55 12.94
CA GLU A 156 -18.39 -6.46 13.40
C GLU A 156 -17.10 -5.74 13.82
N MET A 157 -16.86 -4.53 13.29
CA MET A 157 -15.75 -3.65 13.66
C MET A 157 -16.13 -2.59 14.69
N ASP A 158 -17.42 -2.42 15.01
CA ASP A 158 -17.96 -1.26 15.72
C ASP A 158 -17.41 0.06 15.12
N ALA A 159 -17.44 0.17 13.79
CA ALA A 159 -16.76 1.23 13.05
C ALA A 159 -17.64 1.86 11.98
N GLN A 160 -17.59 3.19 11.89
CA GLN A 160 -18.13 3.94 10.76
C GLN A 160 -17.09 3.98 9.66
N PHE A 161 -17.51 4.11 8.40
CA PHE A 161 -16.57 4.32 7.32
C PHE A 161 -17.11 5.25 6.23
N ILE A 162 -16.17 5.87 5.52
CA ILE A 162 -16.44 6.73 4.36
C ILE A 162 -15.61 6.28 3.16
N GLU A 163 -16.11 6.56 1.98
CA GLU A 163 -15.38 6.49 0.71
C GLU A 163 -15.04 7.90 0.21
N LEU A 164 -13.78 8.08 -0.16
CA LEU A 164 -13.22 9.29 -0.74
C LEU A 164 -12.68 8.92 -2.13
N PRO A 165 -13.47 9.16 -3.20
CA PRO A 165 -13.05 8.80 -4.54
C PRO A 165 -11.97 9.76 -5.05
N TYR A 166 -11.02 9.20 -5.80
CA TYR A 166 -10.03 9.96 -6.57
C TYR A 166 -10.58 10.32 -7.96
N GLU A 167 -9.99 11.30 -8.62
CA GLU A 167 -10.32 11.72 -9.99
C GLU A 167 -10.42 10.51 -10.92
N ASN A 168 -11.32 10.60 -11.89
CA ASN A 168 -11.70 9.53 -12.81
C ASN A 168 -12.38 8.30 -12.17
N ASP A 169 -12.52 8.26 -10.85
CA ASP A 169 -13.20 7.18 -10.10
C ASP A 169 -12.52 5.80 -10.25
N ASP A 170 -11.26 5.78 -10.72
CA ASP A 170 -10.46 4.56 -10.87
C ASP A 170 -10.03 4.00 -9.51
N PHE A 171 -9.76 4.90 -8.55
CA PHE A 171 -9.35 4.57 -7.20
C PHE A 171 -10.24 5.23 -6.16
N SER A 172 -10.34 4.63 -4.99
CA SER A 172 -10.99 5.23 -3.83
C SER A 172 -10.24 4.91 -2.55
N MET A 173 -10.17 5.92 -1.68
CA MET A 173 -9.71 5.75 -0.31
C MET A 173 -10.91 5.45 0.59
N PHE A 174 -10.81 4.42 1.41
CA PHE A 174 -11.78 4.15 2.47
C PHE A 174 -11.14 4.39 3.83
N ILE A 175 -11.84 5.11 4.69
CA ILE A 175 -11.42 5.33 6.08
C ILE A 175 -12.44 4.67 6.99
N PHE A 176 -11.99 3.68 7.77
CA PHE A 176 -12.76 3.05 8.82
C PHE A 176 -12.34 3.63 10.16
N LEU A 177 -13.28 4.30 10.83
CA LEU A 177 -13.11 4.94 12.11
C LEU A 177 -13.91 4.14 13.16
N PRO A 178 -13.24 3.42 14.08
CA PRO A 178 -13.93 2.73 15.16
C PRO A 178 -14.65 3.74 16.07
N ASN A 179 -15.73 3.33 16.74
CA ASN A 179 -16.38 4.19 17.74
C ASN A 179 -15.51 4.38 19.00
N LYS A 180 -14.59 3.44 19.26
CA LYS A 180 -13.64 3.48 20.37
C LYS A 180 -12.21 3.70 19.86
N ILE A 181 -11.43 4.51 20.57
CA ILE A 181 -10.02 4.80 20.27
C ILE A 181 -9.18 3.51 20.10
N SER A 182 -9.47 2.46 20.87
CA SER A 182 -8.78 1.16 20.83
C SER A 182 -9.52 0.07 20.03
N GLY A 183 -10.53 0.45 19.22
CA GLY A 183 -11.51 -0.47 18.61
C GLY A 183 -11.03 -1.27 17.39
N LEU A 184 -9.86 -0.97 16.82
CA LEU A 184 -9.31 -1.67 15.65
C LEU A 184 -8.67 -3.02 16.02
N GLN A 185 -9.48 -3.97 16.50
CA GLN A 185 -9.02 -5.30 16.91
C GLN A 185 -9.41 -6.42 15.94
N LYS A 186 -10.54 -6.29 15.23
CA LYS A 186 -11.03 -7.30 14.27
C LYS A 186 -10.99 -6.75 12.86
N ILE A 187 -9.95 -7.11 12.10
CA ILE A 187 -9.77 -6.68 10.71
C ILE A 187 -9.46 -7.92 9.89
N THR A 188 -10.38 -8.29 8.98
CA THR A 188 -10.17 -9.38 8.02
C THR A 188 -10.37 -8.87 6.61
N LEU A 189 -9.67 -9.49 5.65
CA LEU A 189 -9.81 -9.14 4.24
C LEU A 189 -11.27 -9.28 3.76
N GLU A 190 -11.95 -10.37 4.15
CA GLU A 190 -13.35 -10.61 3.81
C GLU A 190 -14.27 -9.50 4.31
N LEU A 191 -14.07 -9.06 5.56
CA LEU A 191 -14.87 -8.00 6.15
C LEU A 191 -14.64 -6.67 5.42
N LEU A 192 -13.38 -6.32 5.14
CA LEU A 192 -13.06 -5.13 4.36
C LEU A 192 -13.71 -5.18 2.97
N MET A 193 -13.56 -6.30 2.25
CA MET A 193 -14.12 -6.46 0.92
C MET A 193 -15.64 -6.34 0.91
N LYS A 194 -16.32 -7.01 1.86
CA LYS A 194 -17.79 -6.95 2.03
C LYS A 194 -18.25 -5.53 2.35
N SER A 195 -17.69 -4.89 3.36
CA SER A 195 -18.09 -3.53 3.79
C SER A 195 -17.93 -2.51 2.67
N THR A 196 -16.90 -2.70 1.85
CA THR A 196 -16.47 -1.78 0.80
C THR A 196 -17.18 -2.01 -0.55
N ASP A 197 -18.19 -2.87 -0.58
CA ASP A 197 -19.13 -3.05 -1.70
C ASP A 197 -20.14 -1.89 -1.72
N SER A 198 -20.43 -1.35 -2.91
CA SER A 198 -21.32 -0.21 -3.09
C SER A 198 -22.73 -0.42 -2.54
N LYS A 199 -23.20 -1.67 -2.43
CA LYS A 199 -24.51 -2.01 -1.86
C LYS A 199 -24.58 -1.80 -0.35
N ASN A 200 -23.45 -1.78 0.33
CA ASN A 200 -23.35 -1.64 1.79
C ASN A 200 -23.09 -0.19 2.23
N MET A 201 -23.22 0.77 1.30
CA MET A 201 -22.97 2.19 1.54
C MET A 201 -24.15 3.04 1.08
N GLN A 202 -24.28 4.22 1.68
CA GLN A 202 -25.31 5.20 1.31
C GLN A 202 -24.71 6.59 1.14
N LYS A 203 -25.12 7.29 0.07
CA LYS A 203 -24.74 8.69 -0.17
C LYS A 203 -25.32 9.61 0.90
N THR A 204 -24.48 10.06 1.82
CA THR A 204 -24.86 10.86 2.99
C THR A 204 -24.15 12.21 2.96
N LYS A 205 -24.86 13.31 3.26
CA LYS A 205 -24.24 14.62 3.46
C LYS A 205 -23.52 14.63 4.81
N LEU A 206 -22.21 14.77 4.79
CA LEU A 206 -21.35 14.72 5.98
C LEU A 206 -20.46 15.96 6.05
N GLU A 207 -20.25 16.45 7.26
CA GLU A 207 -19.11 17.31 7.59
C GLU A 207 -17.96 16.38 8.01
N ILE A 208 -16.93 16.28 7.18
CA ILE A 208 -15.79 15.39 7.41
C ILE A 208 -14.58 16.19 7.89
N HIS A 209 -13.84 15.61 8.83
CA HIS A 209 -12.56 16.12 9.34
C HIS A 209 -11.53 15.01 9.24
N ILE A 210 -10.46 15.21 8.47
CA ILE A 210 -9.44 14.20 8.19
C ILE A 210 -8.05 14.79 8.40
N PRO A 211 -7.15 14.15 9.16
CA PRO A 211 -5.81 14.66 9.37
C PRO A 211 -5.02 14.58 8.06
N ARG A 212 -4.14 15.56 7.84
CA ARG A 212 -3.02 15.34 6.91
C ARG A 212 -2.13 14.27 7.51
N PHE A 213 -1.67 13.35 6.69
CA PHE A 213 -0.70 12.36 7.14
C PHE A 213 0.22 11.92 6.02
N LYS A 214 1.41 11.49 6.42
CA LYS A 214 2.40 10.90 5.56
C LYS A 214 2.89 9.63 6.22
N ILE A 215 2.90 8.53 5.48
CA ILE A 215 3.43 7.25 5.92
C ILE A 215 4.52 6.86 4.93
N GLU A 216 5.72 6.67 5.45
CA GLU A 216 6.87 6.14 4.72
C GLU A 216 7.43 5.00 5.57
N GLU A 217 7.04 3.76 5.25
CA GLU A 217 7.37 2.60 6.07
C GLU A 217 8.09 1.54 5.26
N SER A 218 9.13 0.95 5.87
CA SER A 218 9.96 -0.10 5.30
C SER A 218 9.86 -1.35 6.15
N TYR A 219 9.41 -2.45 5.56
CA TYR A 219 9.23 -3.72 6.23
C TYR A 219 10.17 -4.77 5.68
N ASP A 220 10.91 -5.43 6.58
CA ASP A 220 11.52 -6.73 6.27
C ASP A 220 10.47 -7.82 6.52
N LEU A 221 9.88 -8.32 5.44
CA LEU A 221 8.81 -9.33 5.47
C LEU A 221 9.34 -10.74 5.77
N THR A 222 10.66 -10.94 5.85
CA THR A 222 11.27 -12.26 6.03
C THR A 222 10.71 -13.01 7.24
N SER A 223 10.69 -12.37 8.42
CA SER A 223 10.16 -13.00 9.63
C SER A 223 8.65 -13.20 9.58
N HIS A 224 7.92 -12.28 8.96
CA HIS A 224 6.47 -12.35 8.81
C HIS A 224 6.07 -13.54 7.91
N LEU A 225 6.71 -13.68 6.76
CA LEU A 225 6.46 -14.78 5.81
C LEU A 225 6.84 -16.15 6.41
N LYS A 226 7.94 -16.22 7.18
CA LYS A 226 8.30 -17.42 7.95
C LYS A 226 7.20 -17.80 8.95
N ASN A 227 6.70 -16.84 9.73
CA ASN A 227 5.64 -17.07 10.70
C ASN A 227 4.31 -17.49 10.03
N MET A 228 4.10 -17.11 8.77
CA MET A 228 2.97 -17.56 7.95
C MET A 228 3.17 -18.94 7.31
N GLY A 229 4.31 -19.61 7.56
CA GLY A 229 4.59 -20.98 7.10
C GLY A 229 5.53 -21.09 5.90
N MET A 230 5.97 -19.97 5.31
CA MET A 230 6.96 -19.98 4.23
C MET A 230 8.37 -20.13 4.80
N LEU A 231 8.75 -21.33 5.24
CA LEU A 231 10.04 -21.57 5.91
C LEU A 231 11.16 -21.91 4.93
N ASP A 232 10.91 -22.85 4.02
CA ASP A 232 11.95 -23.45 3.17
C ASP A 232 12.64 -22.42 2.28
N ALA A 233 11.88 -21.48 1.69
CA ALA A 233 12.39 -20.43 0.81
C ALA A 233 13.50 -19.57 1.42
N PHE A 234 13.58 -19.49 2.75
CA PHE A 234 14.56 -18.69 3.48
C PHE A 234 15.66 -19.52 4.15
N SER A 235 15.87 -20.75 3.69
CA SER A 235 16.86 -21.68 4.23
C SER A 235 17.54 -22.46 3.11
N GLN A 236 18.58 -23.22 3.45
CA GLN A 236 19.27 -24.10 2.49
C GLN A 236 18.38 -25.25 1.97
N LYS A 237 17.17 -25.45 2.52
CA LYS A 237 16.18 -26.39 2.00
C LYS A 237 15.41 -25.84 0.80
N ALA A 238 15.57 -24.55 0.47
CA ALA A 238 14.88 -23.91 -0.64
C ALA A 238 15.17 -24.66 -1.96
N ASN A 239 14.12 -25.09 -2.64
CA ASN A 239 14.22 -25.55 -4.02
C ASN A 239 13.84 -24.40 -4.96
N LEU A 240 14.84 -23.60 -5.34
CA LEU A 240 14.72 -22.51 -6.31
C LEU A 240 15.42 -22.83 -7.63
N SER A 241 15.43 -24.12 -8.02
CA SER A 241 16.06 -24.60 -9.27
C SER A 241 15.49 -23.97 -10.54
N GLY A 242 14.25 -23.47 -10.50
CA GLY A 242 13.67 -22.68 -11.59
C GLY A 242 14.26 -21.27 -11.74
N ILE A 243 15.05 -20.79 -10.78
CA ILE A 243 15.71 -19.47 -10.80
C ILE A 243 17.20 -19.61 -11.12
N SER A 244 17.87 -20.59 -10.51
CA SER A 244 19.31 -20.81 -10.69
C SER A 244 19.63 -22.30 -10.61
N ASP A 245 20.63 -22.75 -11.38
CA ASP A 245 21.15 -24.13 -11.32
C ASP A 245 21.95 -24.39 -10.02
N VAL A 246 22.31 -23.34 -9.29
CA VAL A 246 23.04 -23.41 -8.03
C VAL A 246 22.07 -23.23 -6.86
N GLY A 247 22.28 -23.97 -5.77
CA GLY A 247 21.44 -23.88 -4.57
C GLY A 247 21.30 -22.44 -4.05
N LEU A 248 20.08 -21.91 -4.09
CA LEU A 248 19.73 -20.53 -3.82
C LEU A 248 18.62 -20.45 -2.76
N PHE A 249 18.65 -19.44 -1.92
CA PHE A 249 17.58 -19.13 -0.98
C PHE A 249 17.37 -17.62 -0.84
N VAL A 250 16.16 -17.24 -0.41
CA VAL A 250 15.80 -15.84 -0.13
C VAL A 250 16.46 -15.40 1.17
N SER A 251 17.32 -14.41 1.10
CA SER A 251 17.94 -13.81 2.29
C SER A 251 17.05 -12.74 2.92
N LYS A 252 16.44 -11.88 2.10
CA LYS A 252 15.57 -10.78 2.55
C LYS A 252 14.42 -10.52 1.58
N VAL A 253 13.28 -10.12 2.13
CA VAL A 253 12.14 -9.58 1.36
C VAL A 253 11.82 -8.21 1.93
N ILE A 254 12.11 -7.16 1.17
CA ILE A 254 11.88 -5.79 1.59
C ILE A 254 10.66 -5.24 0.87
N HIS A 255 9.68 -4.78 1.64
CA HIS A 255 8.53 -4.04 1.13
C HIS A 255 8.59 -2.61 1.66
N LYS A 256 8.58 -1.63 0.76
CA LYS A 256 8.55 -0.22 1.13
C LYS A 256 7.39 0.48 0.45
N ALA A 257 6.61 1.21 1.25
CA ALA A 257 5.40 1.89 0.80
C ALA A 257 5.45 3.36 1.22
N PHE A 258 4.99 4.22 0.32
CA PHE A 258 4.85 5.65 0.56
C PHE A 258 3.44 6.11 0.23
N ILE A 259 2.82 6.85 1.16
CA ILE A 259 1.54 7.54 0.96
C ILE A 259 1.57 8.88 1.69
N GLU A 260 1.07 9.92 1.04
CA GLU A 260 0.94 11.26 1.63
C GLU A 260 -0.45 11.82 1.32
N VAL A 261 -1.28 12.04 2.33
CA VAL A 261 -2.65 12.55 2.20
C VAL A 261 -2.72 14.03 2.58
N ASN A 262 -3.26 14.83 1.67
CA ASN A 262 -3.44 16.27 1.82
C ASN A 262 -4.76 16.75 1.18
N GLU A 263 -4.95 18.07 1.08
CA GLU A 263 -6.22 18.67 0.66
C GLU A 263 -6.62 18.36 -0.78
N GLU A 264 -5.64 18.14 -1.65
CA GLU A 264 -5.90 17.93 -3.06
C GLU A 264 -6.09 16.46 -3.37
N GLY A 265 -5.48 15.58 -2.57
CA GLY A 265 -5.44 14.16 -2.85
C GLY A 265 -4.37 13.46 -2.04
N THR A 266 -3.82 12.43 -2.64
CA THR A 266 -2.51 11.90 -2.38
C THR A 266 -1.51 12.56 -3.34
N GLU A 267 -0.68 13.49 -2.82
CA GLU A 267 0.31 14.43 -3.43
C GLU A 267 -0.09 15.49 -4.52
N ALA A 268 0.50 16.72 -4.43
CA ALA A 268 -0.02 18.11 -4.72
C ALA A 268 0.09 18.70 -6.18
N SER A 269 -0.25 19.97 -6.60
CA SER A 269 -0.58 21.31 -5.98
C SER A 269 -1.58 22.19 -6.84
N ALA A 270 -2.63 22.85 -6.26
CA ALA A 270 -3.19 24.22 -6.52
C ALA A 270 -4.62 24.47 -5.95
N ALA A 271 -4.92 25.74 -5.57
CA ALA A 271 -6.06 26.19 -4.75
C ALA A 271 -7.22 26.87 -5.52
N THR A 272 -8.46 26.78 -5.05
CA THR A 272 -9.54 27.77 -5.31
C THR A 272 -10.70 27.79 -4.27
N GLY A 273 -11.00 29.00 -3.77
CA GLY A 273 -12.30 29.62 -3.45
C GLY A 273 -13.38 28.90 -2.62
N VAL A 274 -13.64 29.38 -1.38
CA VAL A 274 -14.75 28.97 -0.49
C VAL A 274 -16.10 29.58 -0.90
N VAL A 275 -17.18 28.77 -0.83
CA VAL A 275 -18.58 29.25 -0.82
C VAL A 275 -19.21 28.73 0.48
N ILE A 276 -19.79 29.62 1.28
CA ILE A 276 -20.42 29.30 2.58
C ILE A 276 -21.91 29.01 2.36
N GLN A 277 -22.43 27.93 2.96
CA GLN A 277 -23.87 27.63 3.06
C GLN A 277 -24.29 27.44 4.53
N PRO A 278 -25.57 27.71 4.88
CA PRO A 278 -26.06 27.73 6.26
C PRO A 278 -26.22 26.33 6.90
N LYS A 279 -26.11 26.28 8.24
CA LYS A 279 -26.06 25.08 9.09
C LYS A 279 -27.46 24.58 9.49
N SER A 280 -27.90 23.45 8.94
CA SER A 280 -28.67 22.47 9.73
C SER A 280 -27.67 21.48 10.37
N ALA A 281 -28.10 20.74 11.40
CA ALA A 281 -27.26 19.73 12.07
C ALA A 281 -26.80 18.67 11.06
N THR A 282 -25.63 18.90 10.47
CA THR A 282 -25.02 18.02 9.48
C THR A 282 -24.29 16.92 10.24
N ARG A 283 -24.48 15.65 9.85
CA ARG A 283 -23.80 14.52 10.49
C ARG A 283 -22.29 14.69 10.32
N GLN A 284 -21.53 14.47 11.39
CA GLN A 284 -20.09 14.65 11.41
C GLN A 284 -19.36 13.30 11.33
N PHE A 285 -18.24 13.27 10.62
CA PHE A 285 -17.28 12.17 10.61
C PHE A 285 -15.89 12.73 10.88
N ILE A 286 -15.43 12.61 12.13
CA ILE A 286 -14.23 13.28 12.62
C ILE A 286 -13.14 12.24 12.90
N VAL A 287 -12.14 12.18 12.03
CA VAL A 287 -11.02 11.23 12.08
C VAL A 287 -9.94 11.73 13.05
N ASN A 288 -10.26 11.80 14.34
CA ASN A 288 -9.38 12.35 15.37
C ASN A 288 -8.76 11.31 16.31
N HIS A 289 -8.74 10.04 15.93
CA HIS A 289 -8.15 8.93 16.69
C HIS A 289 -7.82 7.77 15.75
N PRO A 290 -7.17 6.67 16.19
CA PRO A 290 -6.63 5.66 15.29
C PRO A 290 -7.69 5.07 14.35
N PHE A 291 -7.36 5.04 13.06
CA PHE A 291 -8.26 4.62 11.99
C PHE A 291 -7.55 3.66 11.03
N LEU A 292 -8.33 2.89 10.28
CA LEU A 292 -7.83 2.08 9.18
C LEU A 292 -8.09 2.82 7.86
N CYS A 293 -7.07 2.86 7.01
CA CYS A 293 -7.11 3.44 5.68
C CYS A 293 -6.88 2.34 4.65
N LEU A 294 -7.72 2.33 3.62
CA LEU A 294 -7.64 1.44 2.46
C LEU A 294 -7.53 2.28 1.21
N ILE A 295 -6.67 1.93 0.26
CA ILE A 295 -6.78 2.43 -1.12
C ILE A 295 -7.07 1.24 -2.02
N LYS A 296 -8.10 1.40 -2.84
CA LYS A 296 -8.66 0.34 -3.66
C LYS A 296 -8.77 0.79 -5.11
N HIS A 297 -8.45 -0.10 -6.04
CA HIS A 297 -8.78 0.04 -7.45
C HIS A 297 -10.22 -0.43 -7.67
N ASN A 298 -11.09 0.49 -8.09
CA ASN A 298 -12.52 0.28 -8.11
C ASN A 298 -12.92 -0.79 -9.14
N ALA A 299 -12.35 -0.74 -10.35
CA ALA A 299 -12.71 -1.65 -11.44
C ALA A 299 -12.35 -3.12 -11.15
N THR A 300 -11.25 -3.39 -10.44
CA THR A 300 -10.80 -4.77 -10.13
C THR A 300 -11.05 -5.17 -8.68
N ASN A 301 -11.69 -4.30 -7.89
CA ASN A 301 -11.94 -4.52 -6.46
C ASN A 301 -10.64 -4.77 -5.65
N THR A 302 -9.48 -4.35 -6.17
CA THR A 302 -8.15 -4.74 -5.63
C THR A 302 -7.69 -3.75 -4.58
N ILE A 303 -7.27 -4.24 -3.42
CA ILE A 303 -6.67 -3.43 -2.36
C ILE A 303 -5.19 -3.20 -2.70
N LEU A 304 -4.81 -1.94 -2.82
CA LEU A 304 -3.43 -1.53 -3.05
C LEU A 304 -2.70 -1.21 -1.74
N PHE A 305 -3.38 -0.52 -0.83
CA PHE A 305 -2.84 -0.13 0.47
C PHE A 305 -3.84 -0.48 1.56
N CYS A 306 -3.35 -1.00 2.67
CA CYS A 306 -4.11 -1.23 3.90
C CYS A 306 -3.23 -0.82 5.08
N LEU A 307 -3.62 0.26 5.76
CA LEU A 307 -2.74 0.96 6.71
C LEU A 307 -3.53 1.31 7.95
N LYS A 308 -2.96 1.02 9.12
CA LYS A 308 -3.48 1.50 10.40
C LYS A 308 -2.73 2.76 10.80
N PHE A 309 -3.41 3.89 10.85
CA PHE A 309 -2.83 5.15 11.30
C PHE A 309 -3.07 5.34 12.80
N CYS A 310 -2.01 5.37 13.60
CA CYS A 310 -2.10 5.53 15.06
C CYS A 310 -1.63 6.90 15.56
N SER A 311 -0.70 7.54 14.84
CA SER A 311 -0.20 8.87 15.14
C SER A 311 0.53 9.42 13.91
N PRO A 312 0.41 10.72 13.59
CA PRO A 312 1.30 11.35 12.62
C PRO A 312 2.75 11.32 13.13
N SER A 313 3.68 11.11 12.21
CA SER A 313 5.08 11.43 12.43
C SER A 313 5.21 12.93 12.63
N LEU A 314 5.82 13.33 13.76
CA LEU A 314 6.18 14.72 14.08
C LEU A 314 7.18 15.27 13.07
#